data_AF-A0AAD9LUQ4-F1
#
_entry.id   AF-A0AAD9LUQ4-F1
#
_cell.length_a   1.000
_cell.length_b   1.000
_cell.length_c   1.000
_cell.angle_alpha   90.00
_cell.angle_beta   90.00
_cell.angle_gamma   90.00
#
_symmetry.space_group_name_H-M   'P 1'
#
loop_
_entity.id
_entity.type
_entity.pdbx_description
1 polymer ?
#
loop_
_entity_poly.entity_id
_entity_poly.type
_entity_poly.pdbx_seq_one_letter_code
_entity_poly.pdbx_strand_id
1 'polypeptide(L)'
;MQPLVPFAQLGDLELKREKIIKITNKVPSMIQKWGDTKSVRLAQYNKWIFSKKEPEYVLEKYPAFFKGYDLFYDNRMTRGFKYA
;
A
#
# COMPACT_ATOMS: atom_id res chain seq x y z
N MET A 1 14.34 -13.86 -12.36
CA MET A 1 14.84 -12.91 -11.34
C MET A 1 13.96 -11.67 -11.37
N GLN A 2 13.11 -11.45 -10.37
CA GLN A 2 12.36 -10.18 -10.26
C GLN A 2 13.33 -9.07 -9.83
N PRO A 3 13.25 -7.85 -10.40
CA PRO A 3 14.14 -6.77 -9.99
C PRO A 3 13.80 -6.34 -8.56
N LEU A 4 14.76 -6.51 -7.65
CA LEU A 4 14.74 -5.86 -6.34
C LEU A 4 14.71 -4.35 -6.62
N VAL A 5 13.58 -3.72 -6.33
CA VAL A 5 13.42 -2.26 -6.44
C VAL A 5 14.58 -1.62 -5.65
N PRO A 6 15.46 -0.84 -6.29
CA PRO A 6 16.65 -0.31 -5.63
C PRO A 6 16.26 0.54 -4.42
N PHE A 7 16.99 0.41 -3.31
CA PHE A 7 16.71 1.08 -2.04
C PHE A 7 16.50 2.60 -2.17
N ALA A 8 17.17 3.24 -3.14
CA ALA A 8 16.98 4.65 -3.48
C ALA A 8 15.53 4.99 -3.89
N GLN A 9 14.84 4.11 -4.62
CA GLN A 9 13.47 4.34 -5.07
C GLN A 9 12.43 4.18 -3.94
N LEU A 10 12.78 3.49 -2.85
CA LEU A 10 11.92 3.37 -1.68
C LEU A 10 11.82 4.70 -0.93
N GLY A 11 12.93 5.43 -0.79
CA GLY A 11 12.95 6.76 -0.16
C GLY A 11 12.06 7.78 -0.90
N ASP A 12 12.14 7.79 -2.23
CA ASP A 12 11.31 8.67 -3.07
C ASP A 12 9.82 8.36 -2.99
N LEU A 13 9.46 7.09 -2.82
CA LEU A 13 8.07 6.66 -2.64
C LEU A 13 7.53 7.05 -1.27
N GLU A 14 8.29 6.84 -0.19
CA GLU A 14 7.89 7.25 1.16
C GLU A 14 7.71 8.77 1.25
N LEU A 15 8.65 9.55 0.69
CA LEU A 15 8.56 11.01 0.65
C LEU A 15 7.33 11.50 -0.13
N LYS A 16 6.97 10.84 -1.24
CA LYS A 16 5.75 11.14 -1.99
C LYS A 16 4.49 10.84 -1.17
N ARG A 17 4.48 9.75 -0.41
CA ARG A 17 3.32 9.36 0.41
C ARG A 17 3.09 10.31 1.57
N GLU A 18 4.13 10.68 2.30
CA GLU A 18 4.03 11.67 3.38
C GLU A 18 3.46 13.01 2.89
N LYS A 19 3.87 13.46 1.69
CA LYS A 19 3.31 14.66 1.05
C LYS A 19 1.82 14.49 0.76
N ILE A 20 1.41 13.35 0.19
CA ILE A 20 -0.02 13.08 -0.10
C ILE A 20 -0.83 12.97 1.20
N ILE A 21 -0.27 12.39 2.27
CA ILE A 21 -0.91 12.33 3.58
C ILE A 21 -1.14 13.74 4.12
N LYS A 22 -0.15 14.64 4.05
CA LYS A 22 -0.30 16.04 4.49
C LYS A 22 -1.37 16.80 3.69
N ILE A 23 -1.46 16.54 2.39
CA ILE A 23 -2.45 17.21 1.52
C ILE A 23 -3.86 16.67 1.78
N THR A 24 -4.01 15.36 1.91
CA THR A 24 -5.33 14.72 1.95
C THR A 24 -5.85 14.51 3.37
N ASN A 25 -4.99 14.46 4.38
CA ASN A 25 -5.28 14.08 5.77
C ASN A 25 -6.06 12.76 5.92
N LYS A 26 -6.09 11.93 4.88
CA LYS A 26 -6.82 10.67 4.83
C LYS A 26 -5.88 9.52 5.20
N VAL A 27 -5.84 9.18 6.48
CA VAL A 27 -5.03 8.07 7.02
C VAL A 27 -5.95 6.95 7.51
N PRO A 28 -5.68 5.67 7.17
CA PRO A 28 -6.43 4.53 7.70
C PRO A 28 -6.29 4.42 9.21
N SER A 29 -7.37 4.05 9.91
CA SER A 29 -7.43 4.02 11.38
C SER A 29 -6.40 3.10 12.03
N MET A 30 -5.98 2.01 11.36
CA MET A 30 -4.93 1.13 11.88
C MET A 30 -3.57 1.81 11.85
N ILE A 31 -3.27 2.54 10.77
CA ILE A 31 -2.01 3.26 10.59
C ILE A 31 -1.94 4.45 11.53
N GLN A 32 -3.08 5.13 11.74
CA GLN A 32 -3.17 6.21 12.72
C GLN A 32 -2.92 5.72 14.16
N LYS A 33 -3.36 4.50 14.51
CA LYS A 33 -3.22 3.95 15.87
C LYS A 33 -1.85 3.32 16.14
N TRP A 34 -1.26 2.63 15.15
CA TRP A 34 -0.05 1.83 15.34
C TRP A 34 1.20 2.42 14.65
N GLY A 35 1.04 3.56 13.98
CA GLY A 35 2.08 4.21 13.21
C GLY A 35 2.22 3.68 11.78
N ASP A 36 2.85 4.48 10.92
CA ASP A 36 3.14 4.11 9.52
C ASP A 36 4.42 3.28 9.42
N THR A 37 4.30 2.00 9.76
CA THR A 37 5.37 1.02 9.56
C THR A 37 4.99 0.03 8.47
N LYS A 38 6.00 -0.58 7.83
CA LYS A 38 5.78 -1.58 6.76
C LYS A 38 4.84 -2.72 7.19
N SER A 39 5.03 -3.24 8.40
CA SER A 39 4.20 -4.32 8.96
C SER A 39 2.75 -3.90 9.15
N VAL A 40 2.50 -2.71 9.72
CA VAL A 40 1.16 -2.17 9.92
C VAL A 40 0.47 -1.90 8.59
N ARG A 41 1.19 -1.39 7.59
CA ARG A 41 0.65 -1.23 6.23
C ARG A 41 0.22 -2.55 5.61
N LEU A 42 1.06 -3.58 5.70
CA LEU A 42 0.70 -4.92 5.19
C LEU A 42 -0.51 -5.51 5.92
N ALA A 43 -0.62 -5.32 7.24
CA ALA A 43 -1.80 -5.72 8.00
C ALA A 43 -3.06 -4.96 7.54
N GLN A 44 -2.96 -3.65 7.32
CA GLN A 44 -4.04 -2.83 6.79
C GLN A 44 -4.44 -3.25 5.36
N TYR A 45 -3.49 -3.61 4.50
CA TYR A 45 -3.74 -4.08 3.14
C TYR A 45 -4.44 -5.44 3.15
N ASN A 46 -3.98 -6.39 3.98
CA ASN A 46 -4.68 -7.65 4.17
C ASN A 46 -6.12 -7.42 4.66
N LYS A 47 -6.34 -6.50 5.61
CA LYS A 47 -7.68 -6.14 6.08
C LYS A 47 -8.57 -5.65 4.93
N TRP A 48 -8.05 -4.85 4.01
CA TRP A 48 -8.79 -4.41 2.83
C TRP A 48 -9.15 -5.57 1.90
N ILE A 49 -8.22 -6.49 1.64
CA ILE A 49 -8.49 -7.71 0.84
C ILE A 49 -9.60 -8.56 1.49
N PHE A 50 -9.48 -8.87 2.79
CA PHE A 50 -10.49 -9.66 3.50
C PHE A 50 -11.85 -8.97 3.58
N SER A 51 -11.87 -7.63 3.52
CA SER A 51 -13.09 -6.83 3.46
C SER A 51 -13.62 -6.60 2.03
N LYS A 52 -13.06 -7.31 1.03
CA LYS A 52 -13.40 -7.18 -0.40
C LYS A 52 -13.34 -5.73 -0.90
N LYS A 53 -12.33 -4.97 -0.45
CA LYS A 53 -12.08 -3.62 -0.95
C LYS A 53 -11.12 -3.71 -2.12
N GLU A 54 -11.49 -3.16 -3.26
CA GLU A 54 -10.65 -3.12 -4.46
C GLU A 54 -9.73 -1.89 -4.44
N PRO A 55 -8.68 -1.86 -5.29
CA PRO A 55 -7.78 -0.72 -5.37
C PRO A 55 -8.49 0.62 -5.62
N GLU A 56 -9.59 0.65 -6.38
CA GLU A 56 -10.36 1.88 -6.63
C GLU A 56 -10.92 2.50 -5.33
N TYR A 57 -11.39 1.65 -4.40
CA TYR A 57 -11.85 2.12 -3.09
C TYR A 57 -10.73 2.80 -2.30
N VAL A 58 -9.51 2.26 -2.39
CA VAL A 58 -8.34 2.81 -1.70
C VAL A 58 -7.86 4.10 -2.38
N LEU A 59 -7.98 4.22 -3.70
CA LEU A 59 -7.69 5.46 -4.41
C LEU A 59 -8.58 6.62 -3.94
N GLU A 60 -9.89 6.36 -3.81
CA GLU A 60 -10.88 7.38 -3.41
C GLU A 60 -10.73 7.79 -1.93
N LYS A 61 -10.53 6.79 -1.05
CA LYS A 61 -10.53 7.00 0.40
C LYS A 61 -9.15 7.23 1.00
N TYR A 62 -8.10 6.63 0.46
CA TYR A 62 -6.75 6.65 1.02
C TYR A 62 -5.68 6.73 -0.09
N PRO A 63 -5.67 7.81 -0.89
CA PRO A 63 -4.84 7.92 -2.10
C PRO A 63 -3.34 7.73 -1.83
N ALA A 64 -2.85 8.12 -0.64
CA ALA A 64 -1.45 7.91 -0.24
C ALA A 64 -1.05 6.42 -0.11
N PHE A 65 -2.03 5.52 0.00
CA PHE A 65 -1.81 4.09 0.16
C PHE A 65 -2.15 3.30 -1.10
N PHE A 66 -2.80 3.93 -2.09
CA PHE A 66 -3.24 3.31 -3.33
C PHE A 66 -2.10 2.57 -4.03
N LYS A 67 -1.01 3.26 -4.41
CA LYS A 67 0.07 2.65 -5.19
C LYS A 67 0.69 1.41 -4.53
N GLY A 68 0.81 1.43 -3.20
CA GLY A 68 1.34 0.29 -2.46
C GLY A 68 0.31 -0.84 -2.31
N TYR A 69 -0.97 -0.49 -2.20
CA TYR A 69 -2.06 -1.45 -2.11
C TYR A 69 -2.36 -2.13 -3.44
N ASP A 70 -2.35 -1.37 -4.55
CA ASP A 70 -2.56 -1.84 -5.92
C ASP A 70 -1.54 -2.94 -6.27
N LEU A 71 -0.25 -2.67 -6.06
CA LEU A 71 0.80 -3.68 -6.23
C LEU A 71 0.61 -4.89 -5.30
N PHE A 72 0.19 -4.68 -4.05
CA PHE A 72 -0.05 -5.77 -3.12
C PHE A 72 -1.25 -6.63 -3.52
N TYR A 73 -2.31 -5.99 -4.02
CA TYR A 73 -3.54 -6.62 -4.49
C TYR A 73 -3.29 -7.43 -5.74
N ASP A 74 -2.59 -6.87 -6.74
CA ASP A 74 -2.21 -7.59 -7.96
C ASP A 74 -1.36 -8.84 -7.64
N ASN A 75 -0.35 -8.71 -6.78
CA ASN A 75 0.46 -9.85 -6.35
C ASN A 75 -0.34 -10.93 -5.58
N ARG A 76 -1.43 -10.55 -4.90
CA ARG A 76 -2.28 -11.48 -4.13
C ARG A 76 -3.35 -12.14 -4.99
N MET A 77 -3.90 -11.41 -5.96
CA MET A 77 -4.98 -11.86 -6.83
C MET A 77 -4.45 -12.59 -8.06
N THR A 78 -3.22 -12.29 -8.49
CA THR A 78 -2.52 -13.07 -9.51
C THR A 78 -2.09 -14.42 -8.93
N ARG A 79 -2.85 -15.47 -9.28
CA ARG A 79 -2.65 -16.85 -8.85
C ARG A 79 -1.35 -17.40 -9.45
N GLY A 80 -0.26 -17.42 -8.67
CA GLY A 80 0.89 -18.31 -8.94
C GLY A 80 2.10 -17.74 -9.69
N PHE A 81 2.23 -16.45 -9.97
CA PHE A 81 3.45 -15.91 -10.64
C PHE A 81 4.65 -15.69 -9.71
N LYS A 82 4.78 -16.49 -8.64
CA LYS A 82 6.01 -16.47 -7.84
C LYS A 82 7.16 -17.25 -8.53
N TYR A 83 6.86 -18.07 -9.55
CA TYR A 83 7.84 -18.89 -10.29
C TYR A 83 7.47 -19.25 -11.75
N ALA A 84 6.57 -18.50 -12.42
CA ALA A 84 6.33 -18.71 -13.85
C ALA A 84 7.21 -17.79 -14.70
#